data_AF-A0A7C7RGR7-F1
#
_entry.id   AF-A0A7C7RGR7-F1
#
_cell.length_a   1.000
_cell.length_b   1.000
_cell.length_c   1.000
_cell.angle_alpha   90.00
_cell.angle_beta   90.00
_cell.angle_gamma   90.00
#
_symmetry.space_group_name_H-M   'P 1'
#
loop_
_entity.id
_entity.type
_entity.pdbx_description
1 polymer ?
#
loop_
_entity_poly.entity_id
_entity_poly.type
_entity_poly.pdbx_seq_one_letter_code
_entity_poly.pdbx_strand_id
1 'polypeptide(L)'
;FVFNGFSKLYAMTGWRLGYLIAPPRYMRVLQTLQQSFMISASHFGQIAALTALTSDEVAKDLKRMCEIYDERRRFTLKRVREIGLGVAVEPTGAFYIFANAKKFTADSYNFAFEILEKAGVGVTPGIDFGENGEGFLRFSYANSLENIAEGMNRLERFLQKL
;
A
#
# COMPACT_ATOMS: atom_id res chain seq x y z
N PHE A 1 7.13 12.29 -17.54
CA PHE A 1 7.22 12.82 -16.16
C PHE A 1 7.46 11.62 -15.26
N VAL A 2 8.32 11.74 -14.26
CA VAL A 2 8.57 10.70 -13.26
C VAL A 2 8.26 11.27 -11.89
N PHE A 3 7.32 10.66 -11.18
CA PHE A 3 6.94 11.02 -9.83
C PHE A 3 7.43 9.94 -8.88
N ASN A 4 8.12 10.34 -7.82
CA ASN A 4 8.54 9.42 -6.77
C ASN A 4 8.70 10.20 -5.46
N GLY A 5 9.02 9.49 -4.37
CA GLY A 5 9.24 10.16 -3.10
C GLY A 5 9.58 9.24 -1.95
N PHE A 6 9.55 9.83 -0.76
CA PHE A 6 10.12 9.22 0.44
C PHE A 6 9.08 8.50 1.29
N SER A 7 7.80 8.62 0.94
CA SER A 7 6.71 8.11 1.78
C SER A 7 6.74 6.59 1.96
N LYS A 8 7.12 5.83 0.94
CA LYS A 8 6.98 4.36 0.91
C LYS A 8 8.31 3.67 1.15
N LEU A 9 9.25 3.80 0.21
CA LEU A 9 10.55 3.14 0.31
C LEU A 9 11.30 3.55 1.58
N TYR A 10 11.23 4.83 1.97
CA TYR A 10 11.93 5.34 3.15
C TYR A 10 11.05 5.42 4.40
N ALA A 11 9.82 4.90 4.36
CA ALA A 11 8.85 4.99 5.47
C ALA A 11 8.57 6.43 5.99
N MET A 12 8.86 7.47 5.21
CA MET A 12 8.69 8.87 5.60
C MET A 12 7.30 9.43 5.22
N THR A 13 6.22 8.66 5.39
CA THR A 13 4.88 9.05 4.92
C THR A 13 4.41 10.38 5.50
N GLY A 14 4.60 10.59 6.81
CA GLY A 14 4.24 11.81 7.52
C GLY A 14 5.12 13.03 7.21
N TRP A 15 6.23 12.85 6.50
CA TRP A 15 7.23 13.91 6.25
C TRP A 15 6.92 14.72 4.99
N ARG A 16 5.95 14.25 4.20
CA ARG A 16 5.38 14.95 3.04
C ARG A 16 6.43 15.40 2.02
N LEU A 17 7.38 14.52 1.70
CA LEU A 17 8.43 14.78 0.72
C LEU A 17 8.39 13.83 -0.47
N GLY A 18 8.51 14.40 -1.67
CA GLY A 18 8.69 13.69 -2.92
C GLY A 18 9.46 14.55 -3.92
N TYR A 19 9.66 14.01 -5.12
CA TYR A 19 10.34 14.70 -6.20
C TYR A 19 9.71 14.40 -7.56
N LEU A 20 9.98 15.28 -8.52
CA LEU A 20 9.52 15.19 -9.89
C LEU A 20 10.73 15.33 -10.83
N ILE A 21 10.85 14.42 -11.79
CA ILE A 21 11.73 14.57 -12.94
C ILE A 21 10.85 14.82 -14.17
N ALA A 22 11.05 15.94 -14.86
CA ALA A 22 10.25 16.32 -16.01
C ALA A 22 11.08 16.99 -17.11
N PRO A 23 10.58 17.02 -18.37
CA PRO A 23 11.28 17.67 -19.46
C PRO A 23 11.55 19.16 -19.17
N PRO A 24 12.73 19.69 -19.54
CA PRO A 24 13.12 21.07 -19.20
C PRO A 24 12.10 22.14 -19.59
N ARG A 25 11.41 21.96 -20.74
CA ARG A 25 10.38 22.88 -21.23
C ARG A 25 9.21 23.12 -20.26
N TYR A 26 8.98 22.23 -19.30
CA TYR A 26 7.90 22.36 -18.31
C TYR A 26 8.39 22.96 -16.97
N MET A 27 9.71 23.08 -16.74
CA MET A 27 10.25 23.44 -15.42
C MET A 27 9.77 24.80 -14.92
N ARG A 28 9.71 25.81 -15.79
CA ARG A 28 9.31 27.15 -15.36
C ARG A 28 7.87 27.18 -14.85
N VAL A 29 6.96 26.53 -15.57
CA VAL A 29 5.55 26.42 -15.17
C VAL A 29 5.43 25.67 -13.84
N LEU A 30 6.13 24.54 -13.71
CA LEU A 30 6.12 23.75 -12.47
C LEU A 30 6.66 24.53 -11.26
N GLN A 31 7.74 25.30 -11.43
CA GLN A 31 8.29 26.17 -10.38
C GLN A 31 7.29 27.24 -9.97
N THR A 32 6.64 27.90 -10.93
CA THR A 32 5.61 28.92 -10.65
C THR A 32 4.45 28.31 -9.86
N LEU A 33 3.95 27.15 -10.27
CA LEU A 33 2.90 26.44 -9.52
C LEU A 33 3.37 26.09 -8.10
N GLN A 34 4.55 25.52 -7.93
CA GLN A 34 5.07 25.15 -6.61
C GLN A 34 5.23 26.37 -5.69
N GLN A 35 5.76 27.48 -6.22
CA GLN A 35 5.93 28.73 -5.47
C GLN A 35 4.58 29.31 -5.04
N SER A 36 3.59 29.31 -5.93
CA SER A 36 2.26 29.84 -5.64
C SER A 36 1.45 28.97 -4.68
N PHE A 37 1.52 27.64 -4.79
CA PHE A 37 0.71 26.73 -3.98
C PHE A 37 1.38 26.34 -2.65
N MET A 38 2.70 26.23 -2.61
CA MET A 38 3.40 25.64 -1.46
C MET A 38 4.67 26.39 -1.04
N ILE A 39 5.12 27.40 -1.80
CA ILE A 39 6.40 28.10 -1.65
C ILE A 39 7.60 27.17 -1.87
N SER A 40 7.77 26.17 -1.02
CA SER A 40 8.81 25.14 -1.09
C SER A 40 8.38 23.84 -0.41
N ALA A 41 9.12 22.75 -0.64
CA ALA A 41 9.01 21.58 0.22
C ALA A 41 9.53 21.86 1.64
N SER A 42 9.15 21.02 2.62
CA SER A 42 9.67 21.11 3.99
C SER A 42 11.20 21.09 4.02
N HIS A 43 11.82 22.09 4.67
CA HIS A 43 13.27 22.15 4.78
C HIS A 43 13.84 20.97 5.58
N PHE A 44 13.24 20.67 6.74
CA PHE A 44 13.60 19.50 7.55
C PHE A 44 13.48 18.19 6.77
N GLY A 45 12.40 18.04 5.98
CA GLY A 45 12.22 16.88 5.11
C GLY A 45 13.37 16.74 4.10
N GLN A 46 13.77 17.84 3.46
CA GLN A 46 14.88 17.84 2.50
C GLN A 46 16.21 17.43 3.12
N ILE A 47 16.52 17.92 4.33
CA ILE A 47 17.74 17.54 5.05
C ILE A 47 17.73 16.05 5.41
N ALA A 48 16.62 15.53 5.95
CA ALA A 48 16.52 14.11 6.26
C ALA A 48 16.56 13.21 5.02
N ALA A 49 16.02 13.68 3.90
CA ALA A 49 16.09 12.97 2.64
C ALA A 49 17.51 12.86 2.09
N LEU A 50 18.36 13.87 2.32
CA LEU A 50 19.78 13.77 2.00
C LEU A 50 20.40 12.60 2.75
N THR A 51 20.22 12.53 4.08
CA THR A 51 20.69 11.40 4.89
C THR A 51 20.11 10.07 4.40
N ALA A 52 18.82 10.03 4.06
CA ALA A 52 18.16 8.83 3.60
C ALA A 52 18.76 8.30 2.28
N LEU A 53 19.25 9.19 1.41
CA LEU A 53 19.87 8.84 0.13
C LEU A 53 21.35 8.46 0.24
N THR A 54 22.07 9.00 1.23
CA THR A 54 23.55 8.90 1.28
C THR A 54 24.08 8.04 2.41
N SER A 55 23.24 7.62 3.37
CA SER A 55 23.67 6.79 4.50
C SER A 55 23.64 5.29 4.17
N ASP A 56 24.79 4.63 4.32
CA ASP A 56 24.90 3.18 4.20
C ASP A 56 24.09 2.42 5.26
N GLU A 57 23.95 2.99 6.45
CA GLU A 57 23.14 2.41 7.52
C GLU A 57 21.67 2.39 7.12
N VAL A 58 21.17 3.52 6.59
CA VAL A 58 19.79 3.59 6.07
C VAL A 58 19.61 2.59 4.94
N ALA A 59 20.56 2.49 4.01
CA ALA A 59 20.47 1.51 2.90
C ALA A 59 20.35 0.06 3.41
N LYS A 60 21.05 -0.32 4.48
CA LYS A 60 20.92 -1.63 5.12
C LYS A 60 19.53 -1.82 5.73
N ASP A 61 19.00 -0.82 6.40
CA ASP A 61 17.65 -0.85 6.96
C ASP A 61 16.57 -0.98 5.90
N LEU A 62 16.72 -0.30 4.76
CA LEU A 62 15.79 -0.43 3.63
C LEU A 62 15.77 -1.86 3.07
N LYS A 63 16.94 -2.48 2.91
CA LYS A 63 17.05 -3.87 2.46
C LYS A 63 16.35 -4.82 3.44
N ARG A 64 16.64 -4.68 4.74
CA ARG A 64 15.99 -5.46 5.80
C ARG A 64 14.47 -5.26 5.81
N MET A 65 14.01 -4.02 5.65
CA MET A 65 12.58 -3.71 5.55
C MET A 65 11.94 -4.43 4.35
N CYS A 66 12.58 -4.41 3.18
CA CYS A 66 12.08 -5.12 1.98
C CYS A 66 11.99 -6.64 2.20
N GLU A 67 12.99 -7.25 2.84
CA GLU A 67 12.99 -8.68 3.17
C GLU A 67 11.81 -9.05 4.10
N ILE A 68 11.54 -8.23 5.12
CA ILE A 68 10.40 -8.39 6.03
C ILE A 68 9.07 -8.24 5.27
N TYR A 69 8.95 -7.26 4.37
CA TYR A 69 7.75 -7.10 3.55
C TYR A 69 7.52 -8.30 2.61
N ASP A 70 8.58 -8.90 2.09
CA ASP A 70 8.49 -10.07 1.22
C ASP A 70 8.08 -11.34 1.99
N GLU A 71 8.55 -11.51 3.23
CA GLU A 71 8.03 -12.54 4.14
C GLU A 71 6.52 -12.39 4.37
N ARG A 72 6.09 -11.17 4.75
CA ARG A 72 4.68 -10.86 4.96
C ARG A 72 3.85 -11.09 3.69
N ARG A 73 4.37 -10.66 2.53
CA ARG A 73 3.75 -10.86 1.21
C ARG A 73 3.48 -12.33 0.93
N ARG A 74 4.49 -13.19 1.10
CA ARG A 74 4.35 -14.64 0.89
C ARG A 74 3.32 -15.25 1.83
N PHE A 75 3.37 -14.89 3.12
CA PHE A 75 2.42 -15.38 4.11
C PHE A 75 0.98 -14.95 3.78
N THR A 76 0.74 -13.66 3.57
CA THR A 76 -0.60 -13.15 3.25
C THR A 76 -1.12 -13.73 1.95
N LEU A 77 -0.29 -13.83 0.91
CA LEU A 77 -0.69 -14.40 -0.38
C LEU A 77 -1.13 -15.86 -0.25
N LYS A 78 -0.38 -16.66 0.51
CA LYS A 78 -0.74 -18.05 0.81
C LYS A 78 -2.11 -18.10 1.52
N ARG A 79 -2.28 -17.35 2.61
CA ARG A 79 -3.53 -17.33 3.38
C ARG A 79 -4.73 -16.86 2.56
N VAL A 80 -4.58 -15.81 1.74
CA VAL A 80 -5.65 -15.29 0.87
C VAL A 80 -6.14 -16.37 -0.11
N ARG A 81 -5.21 -17.14 -0.70
CA ARG A 81 -5.56 -18.27 -1.59
C ARG A 81 -6.24 -19.41 -0.82
N GLU A 82 -5.75 -19.76 0.35
CA GLU A 82 -6.31 -20.84 1.19
C GLU A 82 -7.76 -20.58 1.61
N ILE A 83 -8.11 -19.32 1.90
CA ILE A 83 -9.49 -18.95 2.27
C ILE A 83 -10.44 -18.78 1.07
N GLY A 84 -9.99 -19.15 -0.13
CA GLY A 84 -10.81 -19.19 -1.34
C GLY A 84 -10.98 -17.86 -2.07
N LEU A 85 -10.16 -16.84 -1.77
CA LEU A 85 -10.08 -15.61 -2.57
C LEU A 85 -9.14 -15.79 -3.75
N GLY A 86 -9.53 -15.32 -4.93
CA GLY A 86 -8.75 -15.49 -6.15
C GLY A 86 -7.66 -14.42 -6.28
N VAL A 87 -6.42 -14.82 -6.58
CA VAL A 87 -5.33 -13.87 -6.89
C VAL A 87 -4.75 -14.20 -8.26
N ALA A 88 -5.12 -13.41 -9.27
CA ALA A 88 -4.73 -13.67 -10.66
C ALA A 88 -3.25 -13.38 -10.93
N VAL A 89 -2.70 -12.36 -10.29
CA VAL A 89 -1.31 -11.93 -10.45
C VAL A 89 -0.66 -11.85 -9.07
N GLU A 90 0.45 -12.55 -8.89
CA GLU A 90 1.24 -12.44 -7.68
C GLU A 90 1.87 -11.04 -7.58
N PRO A 91 1.72 -10.31 -6.45
CA PRO A 91 2.30 -9.00 -6.32
C PRO A 91 3.83 -9.09 -6.29
N THR A 92 4.49 -8.26 -7.11
CA THR A 92 5.95 -8.16 -7.21
C THR A 92 6.53 -6.92 -6.54
N GLY A 93 5.67 -6.01 -6.06
CA GLY A 93 6.08 -4.75 -5.45
C GLY A 93 4.95 -4.10 -4.66
N ALA A 94 5.25 -2.93 -4.10
CA ALA A 94 4.42 -2.29 -3.07
C ALA A 94 4.18 -3.23 -1.88
N PHE A 95 3.06 -3.03 -1.17
CA PHE A 95 2.69 -3.85 -0.01
C PHE A 95 1.21 -4.24 0.00
N TYR A 96 0.66 -4.58 -1.18
CA TYR A 96 -0.76 -4.87 -1.38
C TYR A 96 -1.02 -6.17 -2.14
N ILE A 97 -2.09 -6.88 -1.79
CA ILE A 97 -2.68 -7.96 -2.58
C ILE A 97 -4.08 -7.51 -3.02
N PHE A 98 -4.37 -7.63 -4.31
CA PHE A 98 -5.70 -7.38 -4.85
C PHE A 98 -6.37 -8.72 -5.18
N ALA A 99 -7.38 -9.09 -4.40
CA ALA A 99 -7.98 -10.42 -4.46
C ALA A 99 -9.43 -10.36 -4.93
N ASN A 100 -9.79 -11.27 -5.81
CA ASN A 100 -11.13 -11.49 -6.31
C ASN A 100 -11.99 -12.16 -5.22
N ALA A 101 -13.02 -11.44 -4.78
CA ALA A 101 -14.02 -11.87 -3.81
C ALA A 101 -15.40 -12.10 -4.45
N LYS A 102 -15.52 -12.16 -5.78
CA LYS A 102 -16.79 -12.31 -6.52
C LYS A 102 -17.57 -13.58 -6.17
N LYS A 103 -16.89 -14.58 -5.60
CA LYS A 103 -17.53 -15.77 -5.02
C LYS A 103 -18.42 -15.43 -3.83
N PHE A 104 -18.08 -14.39 -3.07
CA PHE A 104 -18.71 -14.02 -1.81
C PHE A 104 -19.59 -12.77 -1.93
N THR A 105 -19.30 -11.87 -2.86
CA THR A 105 -20.06 -10.62 -3.02
C THR A 105 -20.06 -10.11 -4.45
N ALA A 106 -21.13 -9.40 -4.82
CA ALA A 106 -21.18 -8.53 -6.00
C ALA A 106 -21.05 -7.04 -5.65
N ASP A 107 -21.00 -6.71 -4.35
CA ASP A 107 -20.87 -5.36 -3.79
C ASP A 107 -19.71 -5.36 -2.77
N SER A 108 -18.54 -4.98 -3.26
CA SER A 108 -17.29 -4.96 -2.51
C SER A 108 -17.30 -3.92 -1.40
N TYR A 109 -18.06 -2.82 -1.57
CA TYR A 109 -18.16 -1.75 -0.58
C TYR A 109 -18.88 -2.23 0.67
N ASN A 110 -20.14 -2.69 0.52
CA ASN A 110 -20.92 -3.17 1.66
C ASN A 110 -20.26 -4.41 2.29
N PHE A 111 -19.63 -5.27 1.49
CA PHE A 111 -18.91 -6.43 1.99
C PHE A 111 -17.69 -6.05 2.84
N ALA A 112 -16.94 -4.99 2.48
CA ALA A 112 -15.83 -4.51 3.29
C ALA A 112 -16.30 -4.02 4.67
N PHE A 113 -17.44 -3.34 4.75
CA PHE A 113 -18.07 -2.94 6.01
C PHE A 113 -18.56 -4.13 6.81
N GLU A 114 -19.19 -5.11 6.16
CA GLU A 114 -19.64 -6.33 6.84
C GLU A 114 -18.48 -7.12 7.45
N ILE A 115 -17.36 -7.26 6.73
CA ILE A 115 -16.14 -7.87 7.26
C ILE A 115 -15.63 -7.08 8.48
N LEU A 116 -15.63 -5.74 8.40
CA LEU A 116 -15.19 -4.90 9.51
C LEU A 116 -16.07 -5.11 10.75
N GLU A 117 -17.39 -5.08 10.59
CA GLU A 117 -18.34 -5.20 11.69
C GLU A 117 -18.34 -6.60 12.32
N LYS A 118 -18.33 -7.65 11.50
CA LYS A 118 -18.50 -9.03 11.96
C LYS A 118 -17.19 -9.74 12.27
N ALA A 119 -16.11 -9.42 11.55
CA ALA A 119 -14.80 -10.02 11.74
C ALA A 119 -13.80 -9.08 12.42
N GLY A 120 -14.06 -7.78 12.51
CA GLY A 120 -13.11 -6.81 13.07
C GLY A 120 -11.86 -6.63 12.21
N VAL A 121 -11.97 -6.84 10.89
CA VAL A 121 -10.85 -6.76 9.94
C VAL A 121 -11.11 -5.66 8.92
N GLY A 122 -10.21 -4.68 8.85
CA GLY A 122 -10.27 -3.62 7.84
C GLY A 122 -9.69 -4.08 6.50
N VAL A 123 -10.51 -4.10 5.45
CA VAL A 123 -10.09 -4.32 4.05
C VAL A 123 -10.52 -3.11 3.20
N THR A 124 -9.83 -2.84 2.10
CA THR A 124 -10.27 -1.79 1.16
C THR A 124 -11.16 -2.40 0.08
N PRO A 125 -12.36 -1.86 -0.18
CA PRO A 125 -13.22 -2.37 -1.25
C PRO A 125 -12.58 -2.09 -2.62
N GLY A 126 -12.81 -3.01 -3.56
CA GLY A 126 -12.22 -2.93 -4.90
C GLY A 126 -12.80 -1.79 -5.74
N ILE A 127 -14.06 -1.40 -5.49
CA ILE A 127 -14.72 -0.29 -6.20
C ILE A 127 -14.00 1.06 -6.02
N ASP A 128 -13.23 1.25 -4.95
CA ASP A 128 -12.40 2.44 -4.74
C ASP A 128 -11.31 2.61 -5.82
N PHE A 129 -11.00 1.55 -6.57
CA PHE A 129 -10.02 1.52 -7.65
C PHE A 129 -10.67 1.59 -9.05
N GLY A 130 -11.98 1.87 -9.11
CA GLY A 130 -12.77 1.97 -10.34
C GLY A 130 -13.70 0.77 -10.55
N GLU A 131 -14.62 0.90 -11.52
CA GLU A 131 -15.70 -0.07 -11.76
C GLU A 131 -15.20 -1.51 -12.01
N ASN A 132 -14.04 -1.67 -12.65
CA ASN A 132 -13.43 -2.98 -12.88
C ASN A 132 -12.91 -3.67 -11.60
N GLY A 133 -12.82 -2.92 -10.51
CA GLY A 133 -12.49 -3.44 -9.17
C GLY A 133 -13.70 -3.98 -8.41
N GLU A 134 -14.93 -3.87 -8.93
CA GLU A 134 -16.10 -4.40 -8.25
C GLU A 134 -15.99 -5.91 -8.01
N GLY A 135 -16.35 -6.34 -6.80
CA GLY A 135 -16.19 -7.70 -6.30
C GLY A 135 -14.74 -8.08 -5.96
N PHE A 136 -13.80 -7.13 -5.91
CA PHE A 136 -12.45 -7.34 -5.39
C PHE A 136 -12.26 -6.68 -4.03
N LEU A 137 -11.23 -7.12 -3.30
CA LEU A 137 -10.76 -6.53 -2.05
C LEU A 137 -9.25 -6.31 -2.12
N ARG A 138 -8.77 -5.19 -1.57
CA ARG A 138 -7.32 -4.94 -1.40
C ARG A 138 -6.91 -5.17 0.05
N PHE A 139 -5.92 -6.03 0.24
CA PHE A 139 -5.27 -6.32 1.51
C PHE A 139 -3.92 -5.59 1.58
N SER A 140 -3.64 -4.91 2.69
CA SER A 140 -2.33 -4.35 3.00
C SER A 140 -1.58 -5.28 3.95
N TYR A 141 -0.33 -5.62 3.61
CA TYR A 141 0.55 -6.40 4.50
C TYR A 141 1.64 -5.53 5.16
N ALA A 142 1.36 -4.23 5.31
CA ALA A 142 2.16 -3.29 6.09
C ALA A 142 1.79 -3.27 7.58
N ASN A 143 1.80 -4.45 8.21
CA ASN A 143 1.57 -4.64 9.65
C ASN A 143 2.48 -5.77 10.16
N SER A 144 2.52 -6.01 11.47
CA SER A 144 3.25 -7.15 12.04
C SER A 144 2.68 -8.48 11.50
N LEU A 145 3.52 -9.51 11.44
CA LEU A 145 3.09 -10.81 10.91
C LEU A 145 2.01 -11.45 11.79
N GLU A 146 2.06 -11.19 13.10
CA GLU A 146 1.09 -11.64 14.09
C GLU A 146 -0.29 -11.02 13.84
N ASN A 147 -0.35 -9.71 13.61
CA ASN A 147 -1.60 -9.02 13.28
C ASN A 147 -2.16 -9.46 11.93
N ILE A 148 -1.30 -9.69 10.94
CA ILE A 148 -1.70 -10.24 9.64
C ILE A 148 -2.30 -11.64 9.85
N ALA A 149 -1.63 -12.51 10.60
CA ALA A 149 -2.10 -13.86 10.88
C ALA A 149 -3.47 -13.86 11.58
N GLU A 150 -3.64 -13.03 12.61
CA GLU A 150 -4.92 -12.92 13.31
C GLU A 150 -6.04 -12.35 12.43
N GLY A 151 -5.74 -11.32 11.63
CA GLY A 151 -6.69 -10.79 10.65
C GLY A 151 -7.15 -11.84 9.64
N MET A 152 -6.22 -12.64 9.11
CA MET A 152 -6.56 -13.74 8.20
C MET A 152 -7.38 -14.85 8.89
N ASN A 153 -7.08 -15.19 10.15
CA ASN A 153 -7.86 -16.17 10.91
C ASN A 153 -9.30 -15.70 11.16
N ARG A 154 -9.49 -14.41 11.49
CA ARG A 154 -10.83 -13.83 11.68
C ARG A 154 -11.63 -13.81 10.38
N LEU A 155 -10.97 -13.41 9.29
CA LEU A 155 -11.59 -13.39 7.97
C LEU A 155 -11.99 -14.80 7.51
N GLU A 156 -11.13 -15.79 7.69
CA GLU A 156 -11.44 -17.20 7.40
C GLU A 156 -12.69 -17.68 8.14
N ARG A 157 -12.76 -17.45 9.46
CA ARG A 157 -13.93 -17.80 10.28
C ARG A 157 -15.21 -17.08 9.85
N PHE A 158 -15.09 -15.85 9.33
CA PHE A 158 -16.22 -15.11 8.79
C PHE A 158 -16.71 -15.71 7.47
N LEU A 159 -15.80 -15.95 6.52
CA LEU A 159 -16.12 -16.50 5.21
C LEU A 159 -16.68 -17.93 5.28
N GLN A 160 -16.27 -18.73 6.26
CA GLN A 160 -16.81 -20.08 6.48
C GLN A 160 -18.26 -20.10 6.99
N LYS A 161 -18.79 -18.96 7.45
CA LYS A 161 -20.18 -18.82 7.94
C LYS A 161 -21.12 -18.26 6.87
N LEU A 162 -20.59 -17.81 5.73
CA LEU A 162 -21.36 -17.39 4.56
C LEU A 162 -21.78 -18.60 3.74
#